data_AF-A0A7D5RDX8-F1
#
_entry.id   AF-A0A7D5RDX8-F1
#
_cell.length_a   1.000
_cell.length_b   1.000
_cell.length_c   1.000
_cell.angle_alpha   90.00
_cell.angle_beta   90.00
_cell.angle_gamma   90.00
#
_symmetry.space_group_name_H-M   'P 1'
#
loop_
_entity.id
_entity.type
_entity.pdbx_description
1 polymer ?
#
loop_
_entity_poly.entity_id
_entity_poly.type
_entity_poly.pdbx_seq_one_letter_code
_entity_poly.pdbx_strand_id
1 'polypeptide(L)'
;MIALYLHRAGDKTVPGLIVEGMRQTAFRNPNLGMYWKSDYGYFWYQLPIETQALMIEVFSELTQDEDSVDEMKMWLLLNKQTNNWKTTKATSSAIYALLLQGGAMNLETVYPDITLGGKKLDIPSLKPEPGAGYFKTTYSGKEISKEMQEVKVRNNSRVVNWGGAYYQYFEQLDKIGTFKGTPSL
;
A
#
# COMPACT_ATOMS: atom_id res chain seq x y z
N MET A 1 -23.22 3.67 2.60
CA MET A 1 -24.40 2.86 3.02
C MET A 1 -25.68 3.29 2.31
N ILE A 2 -26.10 4.56 2.37
CA ILE A 2 -27.31 5.04 1.67
C ILE A 2 -27.23 4.78 0.15
N ALA A 3 -26.08 5.04 -0.48
CA ALA A 3 -25.87 4.75 -1.90
C ALA A 3 -26.11 3.27 -2.25
N LEU A 4 -25.55 2.34 -1.47
CA LEU A 4 -25.75 0.90 -1.66
C LEU A 4 -27.22 0.50 -1.49
N TYR A 5 -27.88 1.02 -0.44
CA TYR A 5 -29.30 0.72 -0.20
C TYR A 5 -30.16 1.17 -1.38
N LEU A 6 -30.02 2.42 -1.83
CA LEU A 6 -30.78 2.97 -2.94
C LEU A 6 -30.50 2.23 -4.25
N HIS A 7 -29.23 1.89 -4.50
CA HIS A 7 -28.83 1.10 -5.68
C HIS A 7 -29.51 -0.27 -5.69
N ARG A 8 -29.45 -1.01 -4.57
CA ARG A 8 -30.07 -2.33 -4.42
C ARG A 8 -31.60 -2.27 -4.40
N ALA A 9 -32.19 -1.14 -3.99
CA ALA A 9 -33.62 -0.87 -4.08
C ALA A 9 -34.09 -0.49 -5.50
N GLY A 10 -33.17 -0.35 -6.46
CA GLY A 10 -33.48 -0.09 -7.87
C GLY A 10 -33.48 1.39 -8.27
N ASP A 11 -33.06 2.31 -7.39
CA ASP A 11 -32.85 3.72 -7.75
C ASP A 11 -31.62 3.83 -8.67
N LYS A 12 -31.79 4.46 -9.84
CA LYS A 12 -30.76 4.58 -10.87
C LYS A 12 -30.04 5.92 -10.87
N THR A 13 -30.53 6.91 -10.13
CA THR A 13 -30.08 8.30 -10.26
C THR A 13 -29.36 8.78 -9.01
N VAL A 14 -29.99 8.59 -7.84
CA VAL A 14 -29.46 9.12 -6.58
C VAL A 14 -28.13 8.46 -6.18
N PRO A 15 -27.92 7.13 -6.35
CA PRO A 15 -26.65 6.51 -5.99
C PRO A 15 -25.45 7.11 -6.75
N GLY A 16 -25.62 7.40 -8.04
CA GLY A 16 -24.56 8.00 -8.86
C GLY A 16 -24.18 9.41 -8.39
N LEU A 17 -25.16 10.23 -8.01
CA LEU A 17 -24.89 11.57 -7.46
C LEU A 17 -24.13 11.50 -6.13
N ILE A 18 -24.45 10.51 -5.28
CA ILE A 18 -23.73 10.31 -4.02
C ILE A 18 -22.29 9.90 -4.28
N VAL A 19 -22.05 8.97 -5.20
CA VAL A 19 -20.70 8.52 -5.58
C VAL A 19 -19.88 9.69 -6.13
N GLU A 20 -20.47 10.57 -6.93
CA GLU A 20 -19.79 11.75 -7.45
C GLU A 20 -19.39 12.72 -6.34
N GLY A 21 -20.27 12.96 -5.36
CA GLY A 21 -19.93 13.74 -4.17
C GLY A 21 -18.80 13.11 -3.34
N MET A 22 -18.77 11.78 -3.23
CA MET A 22 -17.67 11.07 -2.57
C MET A 22 -16.34 11.25 -3.32
N ARG A 23 -16.37 11.16 -4.66
CA ARG A 23 -15.19 11.37 -5.52
C ARG A 23 -14.59 12.76 -5.33
N GLN A 24 -15.42 13.79 -5.27
CA GLN A 24 -14.99 15.19 -5.12
C GLN A 24 -14.38 15.50 -3.74
N THR A 25 -14.76 14.74 -2.72
CA THR A 25 -14.28 14.92 -1.34
C THR A 25 -13.10 14.01 -0.99
N ALA A 26 -12.67 13.16 -1.92
CA ALA A 26 -11.58 12.23 -1.71
C ALA A 26 -10.21 12.91 -1.82
N PHE A 27 -9.29 12.50 -0.96
CA PHE A 27 -7.87 12.81 -1.12
C PHE A 27 -7.26 11.77 -2.04
N ARG A 28 -6.50 12.21 -3.04
CA ARG A 28 -5.69 11.34 -3.90
C ARG A 28 -4.22 11.70 -3.75
N ASN A 29 -3.38 10.70 -3.53
CA ASN A 29 -1.94 10.85 -3.44
C ASN A 29 -1.27 9.71 -4.20
N PRO A 30 -0.31 9.97 -5.12
CA PRO A 30 0.34 8.92 -5.89
C PRO A 30 1.00 7.81 -5.04
N ASN A 31 1.42 8.13 -3.82
CA ASN A 31 2.08 7.20 -2.91
C ASN A 31 1.13 6.55 -1.89
N LEU A 32 0.01 7.19 -1.56
CA LEU A 32 -0.93 6.70 -0.52
C LEU A 32 -2.25 6.17 -1.08
N GLY A 33 -2.60 6.54 -2.30
CA GLY A 33 -3.85 6.17 -2.96
C GLY A 33 -4.98 7.14 -2.69
N MET A 34 -6.21 6.63 -2.80
CA MET A 34 -7.45 7.38 -2.67
C MET A 34 -8.07 7.09 -1.30
N TYR A 35 -8.37 8.13 -0.53
CA TYR A 35 -8.89 7.96 0.83
C TYR A 35 -9.62 9.20 1.34
N TRP A 36 -10.33 9.04 2.45
CA TRP A 36 -10.97 10.14 3.16
C TRP A 36 -10.29 10.33 4.52
N LYS A 37 -9.97 11.58 4.85
CA LYS A 37 -9.51 11.92 6.20
C LYS A 37 -10.71 11.87 7.13
N SER A 38 -10.61 11.06 8.17
CA SER A 38 -11.52 11.10 9.31
C SER A 38 -10.69 11.09 10.57
N ASP A 39 -11.01 12.00 11.49
CA ASP A 39 -10.50 11.89 12.85
C ASP A 39 -11.11 10.63 13.49
N TYR A 40 -10.31 9.96 14.31
CA TYR A 40 -10.78 8.80 15.06
C TYR A 40 -11.75 9.25 16.15
N GLY A 41 -12.90 8.60 16.28
CA GLY A 41 -13.90 8.95 17.27
C GLY A 41 -14.85 7.79 17.58
N TYR A 42 -15.80 8.04 18.49
CA TYR A 42 -16.69 7.01 19.02
C TYR A 42 -17.78 6.57 18.03
N PHE A 43 -18.13 7.40 17.05
CA PHE A 43 -19.18 7.06 16.08
C PHE A 43 -18.63 6.20 14.94
N TRP A 44 -19.50 5.36 14.36
CA TRP A 44 -19.10 4.42 13.31
C TRP A 44 -18.52 5.07 12.04
N TYR A 45 -18.90 6.32 11.73
CA TYR A 45 -18.35 7.11 10.62
C TYR A 45 -17.00 7.78 10.96
N GLN A 46 -16.60 7.75 12.23
CA GLN A 46 -15.29 8.18 12.71
C GLN A 46 -14.31 7.00 12.80
N LEU A 47 -14.69 5.84 12.24
CA LEU A 47 -13.83 4.68 12.13
C LEU A 47 -13.26 4.64 10.71
N PRO A 48 -11.98 5.03 10.52
CA PRO A 48 -11.43 5.26 9.19
C PRO A 48 -11.30 3.99 8.35
N ILE A 49 -11.07 2.84 8.99
CA ILE A 49 -10.90 1.55 8.28
C ILE A 49 -12.25 1.04 7.77
N GLU A 50 -13.27 1.03 8.63
CA GLU A 50 -14.62 0.62 8.27
C GLU A 50 -15.23 1.56 7.22
N THR A 51 -14.99 2.86 7.35
CA THR A 51 -15.44 3.84 6.36
C THR A 51 -14.77 3.60 5.01
N GLN A 52 -13.45 3.40 4.99
CA GLN A 52 -12.73 3.09 3.75
C GLN A 52 -13.21 1.79 3.12
N ALA A 53 -13.41 0.73 3.91
CA ALA A 53 -13.94 -0.54 3.41
C ALA A 53 -15.33 -0.39 2.77
N LEU A 54 -16.20 0.42 3.38
CA LEU A 54 -17.52 0.74 2.83
C LEU A 54 -17.44 1.57 1.55
N MET A 55 -16.47 2.49 1.43
CA MET A 55 -16.27 3.24 0.19
C MET A 55 -15.80 2.31 -0.94
N ILE A 56 -14.91 1.36 -0.65
CA ILE A 56 -14.49 0.35 -1.63
C ILE A 56 -15.70 -0.45 -2.12
N GLU A 57 -16.58 -0.92 -1.24
CA GLU A 57 -17.81 -1.63 -1.63
C GLU A 57 -18.73 -0.75 -2.49
N VAL A 58 -18.94 0.51 -2.09
CA VAL A 58 -19.76 1.47 -2.86
C VAL A 58 -19.22 1.66 -4.27
N PHE A 59 -17.93 1.95 -4.43
CA PHE A 59 -17.33 2.18 -5.74
C PHE A 59 -17.29 0.90 -6.56
N SER A 60 -17.00 -0.24 -5.93
CA SER A 60 -16.97 -1.55 -6.58
C SER A 60 -18.35 -1.94 -7.14
N GLU A 61 -19.44 -1.73 -6.39
CA GLU A 61 -20.79 -2.10 -6.86
C GLU A 61 -21.42 -1.08 -7.82
N LEU A 62 -21.21 0.22 -7.58
CA LEU A 62 -21.94 1.28 -8.29
C LEU A 62 -21.15 1.88 -9.47
N THR A 63 -19.87 1.53 -9.63
CA THR A 63 -19.01 2.09 -10.68
C THR A 63 -18.22 1.01 -11.42
N GLN A 64 -17.63 1.37 -12.55
CA GLN A 64 -16.65 0.56 -13.28
C GLN A 64 -15.24 1.17 -13.17
N ASP A 65 -14.99 1.92 -12.09
CA ASP A 65 -13.75 2.67 -11.87
C ASP A 65 -12.76 1.83 -11.05
N GLU A 66 -12.16 0.84 -11.73
CA GLU A 66 -11.21 -0.10 -11.13
C GLU A 66 -9.98 0.64 -10.56
N ASP A 67 -9.50 1.68 -11.23
CA ASP A 67 -8.34 2.48 -10.78
C ASP A 67 -8.60 3.10 -9.41
N SER A 68 -9.76 3.72 -9.20
CA SER A 68 -10.09 4.32 -7.90
C SER A 68 -10.25 3.26 -6.81
N VAL A 69 -10.85 2.11 -7.14
CA VAL A 69 -10.96 0.96 -6.22
C VAL A 69 -9.58 0.44 -5.80
N ASP A 70 -8.65 0.32 -6.75
CA ASP A 70 -7.28 -0.11 -6.50
C ASP A 70 -6.49 0.92 -5.68
N GLU A 71 -6.64 2.21 -5.95
CA GLU A 71 -6.09 3.28 -5.13
C GLU A 71 -6.62 3.25 -3.68
N MET A 72 -7.91 2.92 -3.49
CA MET A 72 -8.50 2.77 -2.14
C MET A 72 -8.00 1.52 -1.42
N LYS A 73 -7.83 0.39 -2.13
CA LYS A 73 -7.22 -0.84 -1.60
C LYS A 73 -5.76 -0.62 -1.23
N MET A 74 -5.00 0.12 -2.06
CA MET A 74 -3.63 0.52 -1.78
C MET A 74 -3.52 1.29 -0.45
N TRP A 75 -4.44 2.24 -0.22
CA TRP A 75 -4.47 2.98 1.04
C TRP A 75 -4.68 2.07 2.25
N LEU A 76 -5.60 1.09 2.19
CA LEU A 76 -5.83 0.14 3.28
C LEU A 76 -4.56 -0.64 3.64
N LEU A 77 -3.85 -1.13 2.62
CA LEU A 77 -2.60 -1.87 2.82
C LEU A 77 -1.54 -0.98 3.48
N LEU A 78 -1.29 0.21 2.94
CA LEU A 78 -0.34 1.18 3.51
C LEU A 78 -0.71 1.58 4.93
N ASN A 79 -2.00 1.78 5.21
CA ASN A 79 -2.47 2.09 6.55
C ASN A 79 -2.15 0.96 7.53
N LYS A 80 -2.30 -0.32 7.14
CA LYS A 80 -1.98 -1.50 7.98
C LYS A 80 -0.50 -1.60 8.33
N GLN A 81 0.39 -1.03 7.51
CA GLN A 81 1.83 -0.99 7.77
C GLN A 81 2.16 -0.14 8.99
N THR A 82 1.61 1.06 9.03
CA THR A 82 1.92 2.06 10.06
C THR A 82 0.96 1.96 11.25
N ASN A 83 -0.22 1.36 11.06
CA ASN A 83 -1.28 1.30 12.07
C ASN A 83 -1.75 -0.13 12.33
N ASN A 84 -2.11 -0.38 13.59
CA ASN A 84 -2.83 -1.59 13.95
C ASN A 84 -4.34 -1.41 13.74
N TRP A 85 -5.00 -2.38 13.12
CA TRP A 85 -6.46 -2.44 13.02
C TRP A 85 -7.01 -3.01 14.33
N LYS A 86 -7.24 -2.11 15.29
CA LYS A 86 -7.45 -2.45 16.71
C LYS A 86 -8.70 -3.29 17.00
N THR A 87 -9.66 -3.39 16.07
CA THR A 87 -10.93 -4.10 16.29
C THR A 87 -11.11 -5.24 15.29
N THR A 88 -11.81 -6.30 15.73
CA THR A 88 -12.23 -7.41 14.86
C THR A 88 -13.10 -6.92 13.71
N LYS A 89 -13.93 -5.89 13.94
CA LYS A 89 -14.80 -5.28 12.93
C LYS A 89 -14.00 -4.52 11.86
N ALA A 90 -13.02 -3.71 12.24
CA ALA A 90 -12.14 -3.04 11.29
C ALA A 90 -11.39 -4.06 10.44
N THR A 91 -10.86 -5.10 11.10
CA THR A 91 -10.12 -6.16 10.43
C THR A 91 -10.99 -6.94 9.45
N SER A 92 -12.19 -7.37 9.86
CA SER A 92 -13.09 -8.10 8.97
C SER A 92 -13.58 -7.26 7.80
N SER A 93 -13.91 -5.97 8.04
CA SER A 93 -14.37 -5.04 7.00
C SER A 93 -13.27 -4.81 5.96
N ALA A 94 -12.02 -4.61 6.40
CA ALA A 94 -10.90 -4.42 5.50
C ALA A 94 -10.57 -5.68 4.69
N ILE A 95 -10.57 -6.87 5.32
CA ILE A 95 -10.38 -8.14 4.61
C ILE A 95 -11.49 -8.34 3.56
N TYR A 96 -12.75 -8.10 3.93
CA TYR A 96 -13.88 -8.17 3.01
C TYR A 96 -13.68 -7.24 1.81
N ALA A 97 -13.35 -5.96 2.06
CA ALA A 97 -13.13 -4.98 1.00
C ALA A 97 -11.94 -5.33 0.08
N LEU A 98 -10.87 -5.90 0.63
CA LEU A 98 -9.72 -6.35 -0.16
C LEU A 98 -10.06 -7.55 -1.07
N LEU A 99 -11.03 -8.38 -0.68
CA LEU A 99 -11.45 -9.56 -1.43
C LEU A 99 -12.57 -9.29 -2.45
N LEU A 100 -13.24 -8.14 -2.38
CA LEU A 100 -14.27 -7.76 -3.34
C LEU A 100 -13.73 -7.72 -4.78
N GLN A 101 -14.49 -8.32 -5.70
CA GLN A 101 -14.23 -8.41 -7.15
C GLN A 101 -12.87 -9.01 -7.51
N GLY A 102 -12.58 -10.22 -7.03
CA GLY A 102 -11.46 -11.05 -7.52
C GLY A 102 -10.18 -11.03 -6.69
N GLY A 103 -10.19 -10.41 -5.51
CA GLY A 103 -9.04 -10.34 -4.61
C GLY A 103 -8.23 -9.05 -4.77
N ALA A 104 -7.24 -8.85 -3.89
CA ALA A 104 -6.28 -7.77 -4.01
C ALA A 104 -5.65 -7.86 -5.40
N MET A 105 -5.77 -6.78 -6.19
CA MET A 105 -5.22 -6.53 -7.53
C MET A 105 -4.62 -7.76 -8.20
N ASN A 106 -5.21 -8.25 -9.29
CA ASN A 106 -4.68 -9.32 -10.17
C ASN A 106 -3.24 -9.69 -9.80
N LEU A 107 -3.09 -10.77 -9.01
CA LEU A 107 -1.82 -11.25 -8.46
C LEU A 107 -0.93 -11.77 -9.60
N GLU A 108 -0.64 -10.93 -10.58
CA GLU A 108 0.33 -11.20 -11.59
C GLU A 108 1.68 -11.28 -10.88
N THR A 109 2.35 -12.41 -11.05
CA THR A 109 3.70 -12.65 -10.56
C THR A 109 4.71 -11.85 -11.41
N VAL A 110 4.59 -10.53 -11.43
CA VAL A 110 5.52 -9.61 -12.07
C VAL A 110 6.43 -9.05 -11.00
N TYR A 111 7.66 -9.55 -10.96
CA TYR A 111 8.68 -9.07 -10.04
C TYR A 111 9.18 -7.68 -10.44
N PRO A 112 9.51 -6.80 -9.47
CA PRO A 112 10.15 -5.52 -9.76
C PRO A 112 11.56 -5.72 -10.31
N ASP A 113 12.02 -4.82 -11.19
CA ASP A 113 13.41 -4.80 -11.60
C ASP A 113 14.25 -4.14 -10.50
N ILE A 114 15.09 -4.93 -9.85
CA ILE A 114 16.02 -4.45 -8.81
C ILE A 114 17.45 -4.55 -9.34
N THR A 115 18.17 -3.44 -9.28
CA THR A 115 19.59 -3.37 -9.61
C THR A 115 20.37 -2.91 -8.38
N LEU A 116 21.39 -3.68 -8.00
CA LEU A 116 22.28 -3.40 -6.88
C LEU A 116 23.71 -3.29 -7.41
N GLY A 117 24.33 -2.13 -7.28
CA GLY A 117 25.69 -1.88 -7.78
C GLY A 117 25.88 -2.22 -9.25
N GLY A 118 24.90 -1.84 -10.07
CA GLY A 118 24.89 -2.08 -11.51
C GLY A 118 24.53 -3.52 -11.93
N LYS A 119 24.33 -4.44 -11.00
CA LYS A 119 23.91 -5.82 -11.29
C LYS A 119 22.42 -5.99 -11.04
N LYS A 120 21.69 -6.46 -12.05
CA LYS A 120 20.27 -6.82 -11.93
C LYS A 120 20.14 -8.08 -11.07
N LEU A 121 19.23 -8.07 -10.10
CA LEU A 121 18.90 -9.25 -9.30
C LEU A 121 18.04 -10.22 -10.12
N ASP A 122 18.41 -11.49 -10.08
CA ASP A 122 17.61 -12.58 -10.63
C ASP A 122 16.64 -13.11 -9.56
N ILE A 123 15.49 -12.42 -9.43
CA ILE A 123 14.48 -12.74 -8.42
C ILE A 123 13.95 -14.17 -8.53
N PRO A 124 13.63 -14.71 -9.73
CA PRO A 124 13.24 -16.12 -9.88
C PRO A 124 14.23 -17.12 -9.25
N SER A 125 15.54 -16.87 -9.39
CA SER A 125 16.58 -17.72 -8.78
C SER A 125 16.62 -17.65 -7.25
N LEU A 126 16.04 -16.61 -6.64
CA LEU A 126 15.88 -16.48 -5.18
C LEU A 126 14.73 -17.33 -4.62
N LYS A 127 13.99 -18.05 -5.47
CA LYS A 127 12.86 -18.92 -5.08
C LYS A 127 11.84 -18.20 -4.17
N PRO A 128 11.23 -17.11 -4.67
CA PRO A 128 10.23 -16.36 -3.92
C PRO A 128 9.08 -17.25 -3.45
N GLU A 129 8.52 -16.91 -2.29
CA GLU A 129 7.42 -17.67 -1.69
C GLU A 129 6.18 -17.69 -2.61
N PRO A 130 5.57 -18.87 -2.86
CA PRO A 130 4.35 -18.95 -3.66
C PRO A 130 3.23 -18.07 -3.10
N GLY A 131 2.55 -17.34 -3.99
CA GLY A 131 1.44 -16.44 -3.63
C GLY A 131 1.89 -15.07 -3.11
N ALA A 132 2.77 -15.04 -2.09
CA ALA A 132 3.23 -13.78 -1.51
C ALA A 132 4.35 -13.10 -2.32
N GLY A 133 5.10 -13.86 -3.12
CA GLY A 133 6.23 -13.36 -3.90
C GLY A 133 7.40 -12.89 -3.03
N TYR A 134 7.41 -13.22 -1.74
CA TYR A 134 8.43 -12.76 -0.79
C TYR A 134 9.79 -13.39 -1.09
N PHE A 135 10.85 -12.57 -1.07
CA PHE A 135 12.23 -13.02 -1.17
C PHE A 135 13.14 -12.15 -0.29
N LYS A 136 14.29 -12.71 0.11
CA LYS A 136 15.32 -12.00 0.86
C LYS A 136 16.70 -12.40 0.36
N THR A 137 17.57 -11.41 0.17
CA THR A 137 19.01 -11.63 -0.10
C THR A 137 19.83 -11.00 1.02
N THR A 138 20.96 -11.63 1.36
CA THR A 138 21.92 -11.12 2.35
C THR A 138 23.32 -11.21 1.77
N TYR A 139 24.10 -10.14 1.90
CA TYR A 139 25.48 -10.08 1.47
C TYR A 139 26.39 -9.98 2.69
N SER A 140 27.43 -10.80 2.75
CA SER A 140 28.46 -10.69 3.77
C SER A 140 29.39 -9.51 3.49
N GLY A 141 30.06 -8.98 4.50
CA GLY A 141 30.90 -7.78 4.35
C GLY A 141 32.01 -7.89 3.29
N LYS A 142 32.44 -9.11 2.92
CA LYS A 142 33.42 -9.35 1.85
C LYS A 142 32.82 -9.23 0.44
N GLU A 143 31.52 -9.41 0.31
CA GLU A 143 30.77 -9.34 -0.94
C GLU A 143 30.26 -7.91 -1.20
N ILE A 144 30.20 -7.08 -0.16
CA ILE A 144 29.78 -5.69 -0.25
C ILE A 144 30.89 -4.88 -0.90
N SER A 145 30.55 -4.26 -2.03
CA SER A 145 31.43 -3.36 -2.76
C SER A 145 30.87 -1.93 -2.74
N LYS A 146 31.72 -0.94 -3.04
CA LYS A 146 31.31 0.48 -3.04
C LYS A 146 30.18 0.74 -4.03
N GLU A 147 30.12 -0.01 -5.10
CA GLU A 147 29.09 0.11 -6.14
C GLU A 147 27.70 -0.22 -5.58
N MET A 148 27.60 -1.10 -4.58
CA MET A 148 26.33 -1.48 -3.94
C MET A 148 25.66 -0.34 -3.16
N GLN A 149 26.29 0.83 -3.04
CA GLN A 149 25.64 2.05 -2.55
C GLN A 149 24.48 2.49 -3.43
N GLU A 150 24.48 2.13 -4.72
CA GLU A 150 23.41 2.47 -5.66
C GLU A 150 22.42 1.30 -5.76
N VAL A 151 21.20 1.55 -5.28
CA VAL A 151 20.05 0.66 -5.42
C VAL A 151 19.03 1.31 -6.35
N LYS A 152 18.72 0.66 -7.47
CA LYS A 152 17.65 1.08 -8.38
C LYS A 152 16.52 0.06 -8.33
N VAL A 153 15.32 0.55 -8.08
CA VAL A 153 14.10 -0.27 -8.10
C VAL A 153 13.15 0.33 -9.12
N ARG A 154 12.67 -0.50 -10.04
CA ARG A 154 11.61 -0.14 -10.97
C ARG A 154 10.45 -1.10 -10.78
N ASN A 155 9.30 -0.56 -10.41
CA ASN A 155 8.07 -1.32 -10.37
C ASN A 155 7.56 -1.56 -11.80
N ASN A 156 7.45 -2.83 -12.19
CA ASN A 156 6.96 -3.23 -13.51
C ASN A 156 5.53 -3.79 -13.47
N SER A 157 4.93 -3.90 -12.28
CA SER A 157 3.58 -4.41 -12.09
C SER A 157 2.59 -3.28 -11.86
N ARG A 158 1.29 -3.59 -12.01
CA ARG A 158 0.19 -2.70 -11.62
C ARG A 158 -0.06 -2.69 -10.11
N VAL A 159 0.62 -3.58 -9.38
CA VAL A 159 0.47 -3.75 -7.94
C VAL A 159 1.59 -3.07 -7.19
N VAL A 160 1.31 -2.63 -5.96
CA VAL A 160 2.36 -2.05 -5.12
C VAL A 160 3.29 -3.15 -4.65
N ASN A 161 4.59 -2.99 -4.90
CA ASN A 161 5.64 -3.85 -4.38
C ASN A 161 6.23 -3.26 -3.10
N TRP A 162 6.50 -4.12 -2.12
CA TRP A 162 6.93 -3.71 -0.78
C TRP A 162 8.24 -4.38 -0.41
N GLY A 163 9.19 -3.61 0.12
CA GLY A 163 10.50 -4.12 0.51
C GLY A 163 11.34 -3.10 1.27
N GLY A 164 12.47 -3.56 1.80
CA GLY A 164 13.42 -2.72 2.51
C GLY A 164 14.85 -3.22 2.28
N ALA A 165 15.79 -2.29 2.28
CA ALA A 165 17.23 -2.58 2.24
C ALA A 165 17.86 -2.09 3.54
N TYR A 166 18.71 -2.94 4.14
CA TYR A 166 19.36 -2.65 5.41
C TYR A 166 20.86 -2.86 5.26
N TYR A 167 21.64 -1.89 5.72
CA TYR A 167 23.09 -1.97 5.81
C TYR A 167 23.51 -1.88 7.27
N GLN A 168 24.16 -2.92 7.78
CA GLN A 168 24.63 -2.99 9.16
C GLN A 168 26.13 -3.22 9.16
N TYR A 169 26.87 -2.39 9.89
CA TYR A 169 28.30 -2.52 10.09
C TYR A 169 28.64 -2.22 11.55
N PHE A 170 29.75 -2.81 12.03
CA PHE A 170 30.32 -2.47 13.33
C PHE A 170 31.48 -1.51 13.09
N GLU A 171 31.47 -0.37 13.77
CA GLU A 171 32.56 0.61 13.75
C GLU A 171 33.27 0.60 15.10
N GLN A 172 34.61 0.68 15.10
CA GLN A 172 35.36 0.86 16.34
C GLN A 172 35.10 2.28 16.87
N LEU A 173 34.78 2.40 18.17
CA LEU A 173 34.43 3.65 18.84
C LEU A 173 35.41 4.80 18.57
N ASP A 174 36.69 4.48 18.34
CA ASP A 174 37.76 5.45 18.07
C ASP A 174 37.71 6.11 16.68
N LYS A 175 36.78 5.71 15.80
CA LYS A 175 36.59 6.28 14.45
C LYS A 175 35.35 7.16 14.27
N ILE A 176 34.60 7.43 15.35
CA ILE A 176 33.47 8.37 15.29
C ILE A 176 34.02 9.79 15.06
N GLY A 177 34.17 10.18 13.80
CA GLY A 177 34.40 11.56 13.42
C GLY A 177 33.21 12.40 13.85
N THR A 178 33.44 13.43 14.65
CA THR A 178 32.43 14.42 15.00
C THR A 178 31.87 15.05 13.73
N PHE A 179 30.62 14.72 13.39
CA PHE A 179 29.89 15.40 12.33
C PHE A 179 29.64 16.85 12.76
N LYS A 180 30.54 17.76 12.38
CA LYS A 180 30.37 19.21 12.52
C LYS A 180 29.55 19.72 11.33
N GLY A 181 28.24 19.78 11.49
CA GLY A 181 27.38 20.42 10.49
C GLY A 181 25.91 20.17 10.73
N THR A 182 25.35 20.76 11.79
CA THR A 182 23.91 20.96 11.89
C THR A 182 23.56 22.17 11.03
N PRO A 183 22.78 22.07 9.93
CA PRO A 183 22.07 23.23 9.42
C PRO A 183 20.93 23.51 10.38
N SER A 184 21.01 24.67 11.04
CA SER A 184 20.01 25.24 11.91
C SER A 184 18.69 25.52 11.18
N LEU A 185 17.60 25.11 11.84
CA LEU A 185 16.19 25.58 11.82
C LEU A 185 15.58 26.04 10.49
#